data_AF-A0A2N2XWH1-F1
#
_entry.id   AF-A0A2N2XWH1-F1
#
_cell.length_a   1.000
_cell.length_b   1.000
_cell.length_c   1.000
_cell.angle_alpha   90.00
_cell.angle_beta   90.00
_cell.angle_gamma   90.00
#
_symmetry.space_group_name_H-M   'P 1'
#
loop_
_entity.id
_entity.type
_entity.pdbx_description
1 polymer ?
#
loop_
_entity_poly.entity_id
_entity_poly.type
_entity_poly.pdbx_seq_one_letter_code
_entity_poly.pdbx_strand_id
1 'polypeptide(L)'
;MQIKTITFLQSEVDWRKCPTPSLPEYAFIGRSNVGKSSLINMIANNNKLAKISSRPGKTQTINHFLVNKEWYLVDLPGFGYAKISKTTREKWVKMIS
;
A
#
# COMPACT_ATOMS: atom_id res chain seq x y z
N MET A 1 7.42 -11.67 -16.10
CA MET A 1 6.32 -12.25 -15.30
C MET A 1 5.03 -11.57 -15.70
N GLN A 2 3.99 -12.30 -16.10
CA GLN A 2 2.68 -11.73 -16.42
C GLN A 2 1.76 -11.81 -15.20
N ILE A 3 1.15 -10.70 -14.81
CA ILE A 3 0.13 -10.67 -13.75
C ILE A 3 -1.20 -11.06 -14.38
N LYS A 4 -1.72 -12.22 -13.98
CA LYS A 4 -2.97 -12.79 -14.50
C LYS A 4 -4.14 -12.49 -13.57
N THR A 5 -3.90 -12.57 -12.26
CA THR A 5 -4.91 -12.33 -11.23
C THR A 5 -4.34 -11.46 -10.13
N ILE A 6 -5.18 -10.57 -9.63
CA ILE A 6 -4.87 -9.74 -8.48
C ILE A 6 -6.14 -9.54 -7.66
N THR A 7 -6.04 -9.78 -6.37
CA THR A 7 -7.19 -9.77 -5.47
C THR A 7 -6.86 -8.93 -4.25
N PHE A 8 -7.70 -7.95 -3.94
CA PHE A 8 -7.59 -7.21 -2.69
C PHE A 8 -7.94 -8.13 -1.52
N LEU A 9 -7.02 -8.24 -0.55
CA LEU A 9 -7.23 -9.05 0.64
C LEU A 9 -7.77 -8.21 1.78
N GLN A 10 -7.00 -7.22 2.22
CA GLN A 10 -7.35 -6.39 3.37
C GLN A 10 -6.62 -5.05 3.38
N SER A 11 -7.18 -4.12 4.15
CA SER A 11 -6.63 -2.79 4.39
C SER A 11 -6.59 -2.54 5.90
N GLU A 12 -5.38 -2.43 6.46
CA GLU A 12 -5.19 -2.33 7.90
C GLU A 12 -4.43 -1.04 8.26
N VAL A 13 -4.83 -0.39 9.36
CA VAL A 13 -4.11 0.78 9.89
C VAL A 13 -2.91 0.35 10.74
N ASP A 14 -3.03 -0.80 11.40
CA ASP A 14 -2.01 -1.35 12.29
C ASP A 14 -1.29 -2.50 11.59
N TRP A 15 0.03 -2.39 11.45
CA TRP A 15 0.88 -3.42 10.87
C TRP A 15 0.77 -4.76 11.63
N ARG A 16 0.42 -4.73 12.91
CA ARG A 16 0.22 -5.94 13.73
C ARG A 16 -1.02 -6.75 13.37
N LYS A 17 -1.98 -6.12 12.67
CA LYS A 17 -3.21 -6.77 12.17
C LYS A 17 -3.05 -7.24 10.73
N CYS A 18 -1.87 -7.01 10.12
CA CYS A 18 -1.59 -7.50 8.78
C CYS A 18 -1.57 -9.04 8.77
N PRO A 19 -1.86 -9.65 7.61
CA PRO A 19 -1.97 -11.08 7.54
C PRO A 19 -0.58 -11.69 7.77
N THR A 20 -0.52 -12.85 8.39
CA THR A 20 0.77 -13.52 8.58
C THR A 20 1.38 -13.85 7.21
N PRO A 21 2.64 -13.49 6.94
CA PRO A 21 3.25 -13.70 5.64
C PRO A 21 3.41 -15.20 5.38
N SER A 22 2.58 -15.73 4.48
CA SER A 22 2.65 -17.14 4.02
C SER A 22 3.30 -17.27 2.64
N LEU A 23 3.49 -16.15 1.94
CA LEU A 23 4.06 -16.04 0.60
C LEU A 23 5.01 -14.83 0.56
N PRO A 24 5.92 -14.74 -0.44
CA PRO A 24 6.78 -13.57 -0.60
C PRO A 24 5.99 -12.27 -0.72
N GLU A 25 6.43 -11.22 -0.04
CA GLU A 25 5.77 -9.91 -0.03
C GLU A 25 6.64 -8.82 -0.65
N TYR A 26 6.04 -7.97 -1.47
CA TYR A 26 6.70 -6.84 -2.11
C TYR A 26 5.96 -5.55 -1.74
N ALA A 27 6.61 -4.75 -0.89
CA ALA A 27 6.05 -3.51 -0.39
C ALA A 27 6.45 -2.30 -1.25
N PHE A 28 5.48 -1.48 -1.63
CA PHE A 28 5.68 -0.21 -2.32
C PHE A 28 5.53 0.93 -1.34
N ILE A 29 6.58 1.75 -1.21
CA ILE A 29 6.58 2.96 -0.42
C ILE A 29 7.10 4.13 -1.28
N GLY A 30 6.58 5.32 -1.06
CA GLY A 30 7.00 6.51 -1.79
C GLY A 30 6.40 7.77 -1.18
N ARG A 31 6.82 8.94 -1.67
CA ARG A 31 6.19 10.18 -1.19
C ARG A 31 4.71 10.23 -1.60
N SER A 32 3.90 10.92 -0.83
CA SER A 32 2.50 11.14 -1.22
C SER A 32 2.42 11.89 -2.57
N ASN A 33 1.48 11.48 -3.43
CA ASN A 33 1.27 11.98 -4.81
C ASN A 33 2.41 11.72 -5.82
N VAL A 34 3.36 10.81 -5.56
CA VAL A 34 4.40 10.45 -6.56
C VAL A 34 3.92 9.52 -7.67
N GLY A 35 2.66 9.08 -7.63
CA GLY A 35 2.12 8.13 -8.61
C GLY A 35 2.24 6.66 -8.24
N LYS A 36 2.50 6.32 -6.96
CA LYS A 36 2.55 4.92 -6.49
C LYS A 36 1.28 4.13 -6.82
N SER A 37 0.09 4.69 -6.59
CA SER A 37 -1.18 4.02 -6.93
C SER A 37 -1.36 3.86 -8.45
N SER A 38 -0.83 4.78 -9.25
CA SER A 38 -0.83 4.65 -10.72
C SER A 38 0.08 3.51 -11.16
N LEU A 39 1.26 3.38 -10.56
CA LEU A 39 2.18 2.26 -10.81
C LEU A 39 1.55 0.92 -10.43
N ILE A 40 0.89 0.84 -9.27
CA ILE A 40 0.18 -0.37 -8.84
C ILE A 40 -0.94 -0.73 -9.83
N ASN A 41 -1.73 0.24 -10.27
CA ASN A 41 -2.80 -0.01 -11.25
C ASN A 41 -2.25 -0.49 -12.60
N MET A 42 -1.09 0.03 -13.03
CA MET A 42 -0.40 -0.39 -14.25
C MET A 42 0.13 -1.82 -14.12
N ILE A 43 0.77 -2.15 -12.99
CA ILE A 43 1.27 -3.50 -12.67
C ILE A 43 0.10 -4.49 -12.59
N ALA A 44 -0.99 -4.09 -11.95
CA ALA A 44 -2.21 -4.87 -11.80
C ALA A 44 -2.99 -5.08 -13.12
N ASN A 45 -2.62 -4.35 -14.18
CA ASN A 45 -3.42 -4.19 -15.41
C ASN A 45 -4.91 -3.92 -15.11
N ASN A 46 -5.19 -3.20 -14.01
CA ASN A 46 -6.52 -3.01 -13.46
C ASN A 46 -6.62 -1.61 -12.84
N ASN A 47 -7.28 -0.70 -13.56
CA ASN A 47 -7.38 0.71 -13.21
C ASN A 47 -8.26 1.02 -11.99
N LYS A 48 -8.93 0.00 -11.39
CA LYS A 48 -9.83 0.17 -10.25
C LYS A 48 -9.28 -0.39 -8.93
N LEU A 49 -8.09 -0.97 -8.95
CA LEU A 49 -7.61 -1.83 -7.87
C LEU A 49 -7.01 -1.04 -6.69
N ALA A 50 -6.08 -0.13 -6.96
CA ALA A 50 -5.65 0.87 -6.00
C ALA A 50 -6.53 2.11 -6.15
N LYS A 51 -7.39 2.37 -5.14
CA LYS A 51 -8.20 3.59 -5.09
C LYS A 51 -7.27 4.80 -5.06
N ILE A 52 -7.18 5.51 -6.18
CA ILE A 52 -6.51 6.82 -6.26
C ILE A 52 -7.39 7.80 -5.49
N SER A 53 -7.11 8.01 -4.21
CA SER A 53 -7.78 9.05 -3.43
C SER A 53 -7.24 10.41 -3.87
N SER A 54 -8.09 11.26 -4.44
CA SER A 54 -7.76 12.64 -4.82
C SER A 54 -7.52 13.57 -3.62
N ARG A 55 -7.76 13.10 -2.38
CA ARG A 55 -7.51 13.86 -1.15
C ARG A 55 -6.17 13.43 -0.53
N PRO A 56 -5.17 14.31 -0.49
CA PRO A 56 -3.88 14.02 0.14
C PRO A 56 -4.06 13.67 1.62
N GLY A 57 -3.31 12.68 2.13
CA GLY A 57 -3.31 12.31 3.56
C GLY A 57 -4.38 11.31 4.01
N LYS A 58 -5.22 10.78 3.10
CA LYS A 58 -6.24 9.78 3.45
C LYS A 58 -5.72 8.34 3.54
N THR A 59 -4.65 8.01 2.84
CA THR A 59 -4.05 6.66 2.91
C THR A 59 -3.19 6.60 4.18
N GLN A 60 -3.79 6.15 5.28
CA GLN A 60 -3.10 5.76 6.52
C GLN A 60 -3.10 4.23 6.69
N THR A 61 -3.64 3.49 5.71
CA THR A 61 -3.78 2.05 5.74
C THR A 61 -2.79 1.36 4.81
N ILE A 62 -2.32 0.20 5.25
CA ILE A 62 -1.52 -0.77 4.52
C ILE A 62 -2.48 -1.65 3.74
N ASN A 63 -2.40 -1.64 2.41
CA ASN A 63 -3.27 -2.48 1.57
C ASN A 63 -2.51 -3.71 1.10
N HIS A 64 -3.11 -4.89 1.27
CA HIS A 64 -2.56 -6.16 0.80
C HIS A 64 -3.33 -6.64 -0.41
N PHE A 65 -2.61 -7.02 -1.45
CA PHE A 65 -3.15 -7.63 -2.65
C PHE A 65 -2.45 -8.97 -2.90
N LEU A 66 -3.22 -10.02 -3.14
CA LEU A 66 -2.69 -11.31 -3.56
C LEU A 66 -2.56 -11.32 -5.08
N VAL A 67 -1.34 -11.52 -5.58
CA VAL A 67 -1.04 -11.55 -7.01
C VAL A 67 -0.75 -12.98 -7.43
N ASN A 68 -1.45 -13.45 -8.47
CA ASN A 68 -1.36 -14.81 -9.02
C ASN A 68 -1.55 -15.96 -8.01
N LYS A 69 -1.99 -15.67 -6.78
CA LYS A 69 -1.95 -16.59 -5.62
C LYS A 69 -0.54 -17.07 -5.25
N GLU A 70 0.49 -16.33 -5.66
CA GLU A 70 1.89 -16.71 -5.51
C GLU A 70 2.68 -15.74 -4.61
N TRP A 71 2.27 -14.49 -4.53
CA TRP A 71 2.95 -13.46 -3.75
C TRP A 71 1.99 -12.32 -3.35
N TYR A 72 2.41 -11.52 -2.38
CA TYR A 72 1.67 -10.38 -1.89
C TYR A 72 2.28 -9.07 -2.37
N LEU A 73 1.43 -8.20 -2.92
CA LEU A 73 1.74 -6.81 -3.22
C LEU A 73 1.21 -5.97 -2.06
N VAL A 74 2.10 -5.24 -1.39
CA VAL A 74 1.75 -4.43 -0.23
C VAL A 74 1.89 -2.95 -0.59
N ASP A 75 0.78 -2.22 -0.53
CA ASP A 75 0.77 -0.77 -0.73
C ASP A 75 0.93 -0.07 0.62
N LEU A 76 2.15 0.38 0.91
CA LEU A 76 2.41 1.15 2.11
C LEU A 76 1.93 2.60 1.89
N PRO A 77 1.38 3.24 2.92
CA PRO A 77 0.93 4.61 2.77
C PRO A 77 2.09 5.59 2.45
N GLY A 78 1.79 6.71 1.78
CA GLY A 78 2.84 7.58 1.24
C GLY A 78 3.42 8.54 2.29
N PHE A 79 4.75 8.65 2.42
CA PHE A 79 5.37 9.57 3.37
C PHE A 79 5.46 11.02 2.83
N GLY A 80 5.43 12.03 3.72
CA GLY A 80 5.89 13.38 3.38
C GLY A 80 4.97 14.35 2.60
N TYR A 81 3.63 14.21 2.59
CA TYR A 81 2.74 15.28 2.11
C TYR A 81 1.76 15.79 3.19
N ALA A 82 1.70 17.13 3.24
CA ALA A 82 0.86 18.11 3.94
C ALA A 82 -0.01 17.66 5.12
N LYS A 83 0.23 18.29 6.29
CA LYS A 83 -0.63 18.31 7.49
C LYS A 83 -0.78 16.98 8.26
N ILE A 84 0.28 16.18 8.32
CA ILE A 84 0.35 15.08 9.27
C ILE A 84 0.92 15.62 10.59
N SER A 85 0.23 15.46 11.71
CA SER A 85 0.72 15.85 13.04
C SER A 85 2.05 15.16 13.35
N LYS A 86 2.91 15.80 14.18
CA LYS A 86 4.18 15.19 14.63
C LYS A 86 3.99 13.75 15.12
N THR A 87 2.90 13.51 15.85
CA THR A 87 2.51 12.19 16.38
C THR A 87 2.29 11.11 15.30
N THR A 88 1.62 11.45 14.19
CA THR A 88 1.39 10.48 13.12
C THR A 88 2.66 10.24 12.29
N ARG A 89 3.55 11.24 12.18
CA ARG A 89 4.88 11.06 11.60
C ARG A 89 5.75 10.12 12.44
N GLU A 90 5.72 10.24 13.76
CA GLU A 90 6.45 9.34 14.67
C GLU A 90 5.94 7.90 14.63
N LYS A 91 4.62 7.69 14.60
CA LYS A 91 4.04 6.35 14.42
C LYS A 91 4.50 5.69 13.12
N TRP A 92 4.61 6.50 12.07
CA TRP A 92 5.10 6.07 10.77
C TRP A 92 6.58 5.67 10.77
N VAL A 93 7.43 6.48 11.41
CA VAL A 93 8.85 6.12 11.58
C VAL A 93 8.95 4.80 12.33
N LYS A 94 8.23 4.63 13.44
CA LYS A 94 8.19 3.37 14.21
C LYS A 94 7.65 2.15 13.45
N MET A 95 6.93 2.35 12.34
CA MET A 95 6.46 1.26 11.48
C MET A 95 7.51 0.80 10.48
N ILE A 96 8.43 1.70 10.08
CA ILE A 96 9.43 1.44 9.02
C ILE A 96 10.83 1.18 9.62
N SER A 97 11.11 1.71 10.80
CA SER A 97 12.37 1.51 11.56
C SER A 97 12.36 0.17 12.30
#